data_AF-A0A3D0YAG6-F1
#
_entry.id   AF-A0A3D0YAG6-F1
#
_cell.length_a   1.000
_cell.length_b   1.000
_cell.length_c   1.000
_cell.angle_alpha   90.00
_cell.angle_beta   90.00
_cell.angle_gamma   90.00
#
_symmetry.space_group_name_H-M   'P 1'
#
loop_
_entity.id
_entity.type
_entity.pdbx_description
1 polymer ?
#
loop_
_entity_poly.entity_id
_entity_poly.type
_entity_poly.pdbx_seq_one_letter_code
_entity_poly.pdbx_strand_id
1 'polypeptide(L)'
;MSSPSIDQYLLSTCLFIIDEFNELYSDLPKDELKKIVDEKFNEMDICVKIGYPFRQMAHYTVGDSKKKDSGKVNHDIYVETKDYKIEVKYLKNWKSVSNTNTNSKNWNVYQEDFDWLLHEIKDGNKRRRAFIIGWFNCVEHFSQLIQLGDGKGKGSKPLASEKKICFFPFLRRTKVPTYAMDLAYNYNNAYKPQIVNLIGESINEDYNCLFLGNESDVFHFAIYY
;
A
#
# COMPACT_ATOMS: atom_id res chain seq x y z
N MET A 1 -31.02 4.07 6.03
CA MET A 1 -30.25 2.85 5.70
C MET A 1 -28.78 3.22 5.79
N SER A 2 -27.97 2.47 6.54
CA SER A 2 -26.52 2.69 6.57
C SER A 2 -25.93 2.33 5.21
N SER A 3 -25.31 3.28 4.52
CA SER A 3 -24.52 2.98 3.32
C SER A 3 -23.38 2.04 3.72
N PRO A 4 -23.03 1.04 2.88
CA PRO A 4 -21.85 0.22 3.13
C PRO A 4 -20.60 1.12 3.18
N SER A 5 -19.59 0.74 3.96
CA SER A 5 -18.36 1.51 4.08
C SER A 5 -17.36 1.15 2.98
N ILE A 6 -16.42 2.05 2.69
CA ILE A 6 -15.45 1.88 1.61
C ILE A 6 -14.64 0.58 1.77
N ASP A 7 -14.26 0.22 2.99
CA ASP A 7 -13.50 -0.99 3.33
C ASP A 7 -14.24 -2.28 2.93
N GLN A 8 -15.57 -2.30 2.96
CA GLN A 8 -16.34 -3.48 2.55
C GLN A 8 -16.25 -3.73 1.04
N TYR A 9 -16.31 -2.66 0.23
CA TYR A 9 -16.10 -2.77 -1.23
C TYR A 9 -14.66 -3.15 -1.54
N LEU A 10 -13.70 -2.50 -0.87
CA LEU A 10 -12.28 -2.72 -1.12
C LEU A 10 -11.84 -4.12 -0.72
N LEU A 11 -12.32 -4.66 0.41
CA LEU A 11 -12.03 -6.02 0.82
C LEU A 11 -12.38 -7.04 -0.27
N SER A 12 -13.64 -7.03 -0.73
CA SER A 12 -14.07 -7.97 -1.77
C SER A 12 -13.30 -7.76 -3.08
N THR A 13 -13.04 -6.51 -3.45
CA THR A 13 -12.33 -6.17 -4.69
C THR A 13 -10.88 -6.66 -4.66
N CYS A 14 -10.16 -6.38 -3.57
CA CYS A 14 -8.78 -6.80 -3.40
C CYS A 14 -8.65 -8.32 -3.36
N LEU A 15 -9.59 -9.04 -2.74
CA LEU A 15 -9.60 -10.51 -2.75
C LEU A 15 -9.73 -11.07 -4.18
N PHE A 16 -10.67 -10.56 -4.98
CA PHE A 16 -10.80 -10.98 -6.38
C PHE A 16 -9.55 -10.68 -7.21
N ILE A 17 -8.86 -9.57 -6.95
CA ILE A 17 -7.60 -9.25 -7.65
C ILE A 17 -6.49 -10.21 -7.24
N ILE A 18 -6.40 -10.59 -5.96
CA ILE A 18 -5.43 -11.59 -5.48
C ILE A 18 -5.71 -12.93 -6.17
N ASP A 19 -6.97 -13.38 -6.19
CA ASP A 19 -7.36 -14.64 -6.84
C ASP A 19 -7.03 -14.61 -8.35
N GLU A 20 -7.36 -13.53 -9.05
CA GLU A 20 -7.02 -13.36 -10.47
C GLU A 20 -5.50 -13.49 -10.71
N PHE A 21 -4.68 -12.84 -9.89
CA PHE A 21 -3.23 -12.93 -10.05
C PHE A 21 -2.68 -14.31 -9.67
N ASN A 22 -3.24 -14.95 -8.64
CA ASN A 22 -2.87 -16.33 -8.27
C ASN A 22 -3.13 -17.29 -9.44
N GLU A 23 -4.28 -17.20 -10.10
CA GLU A 23 -4.61 -18.03 -11.28
C GLU A 23 -3.65 -17.78 -12.45
N LEU A 24 -3.19 -16.54 -12.62
CA LEU A 24 -2.30 -16.19 -13.73
C LEU A 24 -0.83 -16.56 -13.47
N TYR A 25 -0.39 -16.58 -12.22
CA TYR A 25 1.05 -16.53 -11.91
C TYR A 25 1.54 -17.45 -10.77
N SER A 26 0.66 -18.23 -10.12
CA SER A 26 1.05 -19.09 -8.98
C SER A 26 2.13 -20.13 -9.31
N ASP A 27 2.18 -20.59 -10.56
CA ASP A 27 3.17 -21.57 -11.02
C ASP A 27 4.52 -20.95 -11.41
N LEU A 28 4.67 -19.63 -11.36
CA LEU A 28 5.90 -18.95 -11.77
C LEU A 28 6.92 -18.86 -10.63
N PRO A 29 8.21 -19.12 -10.90
CA PRO A 29 9.28 -18.81 -9.96
C PRO A 29 9.30 -17.31 -9.61
N LYS A 30 9.65 -16.97 -8.35
CA LYS A 30 9.68 -15.57 -7.88
C LYS A 30 10.51 -14.64 -8.76
N ASP A 31 11.64 -15.10 -9.29
CA ASP A 31 12.50 -14.29 -10.16
C ASP A 31 11.84 -13.99 -11.52
N GLU A 32 11.10 -14.94 -12.09
CA GLU A 32 10.35 -14.74 -13.32
C GLU A 32 9.16 -13.81 -13.10
N LEU A 33 8.40 -14.04 -12.01
CA LEU A 33 7.32 -13.16 -11.60
C LEU A 33 7.83 -11.73 -11.39
N LYS A 34 8.97 -11.57 -10.70
CA LYS A 34 9.60 -10.27 -10.48
C LYS A 34 9.90 -9.54 -11.78
N LYS A 35 10.41 -10.23 -12.79
CA LYS A 35 10.69 -9.63 -14.10
C LYS A 35 9.41 -9.14 -14.77
N ILE A 36 8.36 -9.97 -14.78
CA ILE A 36 7.05 -9.61 -15.33
C ILE A 36 6.50 -8.37 -14.62
N VAL A 37 6.58 -8.34 -13.30
CA VAL A 37 6.09 -7.26 -12.43
C VAL A 37 6.81 -5.94 -12.71
N ASP A 38 8.13 -5.96 -12.73
CA ASP A 38 8.93 -4.74 -12.93
C ASP A 38 8.67 -4.13 -14.33
N GLU A 39 8.44 -4.98 -15.35
CA GLU A 39 8.30 -4.59 -16.76
C GLU A 39 6.86 -4.28 -17.20
N LYS A 40 5.85 -5.05 -16.77
CA LYS A 40 4.50 -5.01 -17.34
C LYS A 40 3.46 -4.27 -16.51
N PHE A 41 3.69 -4.11 -15.20
CA PHE A 41 2.72 -3.50 -14.31
C PHE A 41 3.13 -2.10 -13.85
N ASN A 42 2.15 -1.22 -13.74
CA ASN A 42 2.28 0.11 -13.16
C ASN A 42 1.08 0.42 -12.23
N GLU A 43 1.11 1.59 -11.60
CA GLU A 43 0.09 2.01 -10.62
C GLU A 43 -1.32 2.08 -11.22
N MET A 44 -1.46 2.57 -12.47
CA MET A 44 -2.75 2.66 -13.17
C MET A 44 -3.39 1.29 -13.39
N ASP A 45 -2.61 0.25 -13.67
CA ASP A 45 -3.14 -1.11 -13.86
C ASP A 45 -3.84 -1.61 -12.59
N ILE A 46 -3.26 -1.30 -11.43
CA ILE A 46 -3.85 -1.63 -10.12
C ILE A 46 -5.04 -0.72 -9.81
N CYS A 47 -4.94 0.59 -10.10
CA CYS A 47 -6.04 1.53 -9.91
C CYS A 47 -7.29 1.13 -10.70
N VAL A 48 -7.14 0.77 -11.97
CA VAL A 48 -8.26 0.33 -12.82
C VAL A 48 -8.91 -0.92 -12.25
N LYS A 49 -8.11 -1.90 -11.79
CA LYS A 49 -8.64 -3.13 -11.16
C LYS A 49 -9.43 -2.83 -9.89
N ILE A 50 -8.91 -1.95 -9.02
CA ILE A 50 -9.61 -1.51 -7.79
C ILE A 50 -10.89 -0.73 -8.12
N GLY A 51 -10.86 0.14 -9.13
CA GLY A 51 -12.00 0.98 -9.52
C GLY A 51 -13.08 0.24 -10.31
N TYR A 52 -12.74 -0.90 -10.94
CA TYR A 52 -13.60 -1.63 -11.85
C TYR A 52 -15.00 -1.96 -11.29
N PRO A 53 -15.17 -2.38 -10.03
CA PRO A 53 -16.49 -2.68 -9.47
C PRO A 53 -17.43 -1.47 -9.40
N PHE A 54 -16.90 -0.24 -9.35
CA PHE A 54 -17.70 0.99 -9.38
C PHE A 54 -18.15 1.38 -10.79
N ARG A 55 -17.64 0.73 -11.84
CA ARG A 55 -18.04 0.91 -13.24
C ARG A 55 -17.99 2.38 -13.65
N GLN A 56 -19.09 2.90 -14.20
CA GLN A 56 -19.20 4.28 -14.66
C GLN A 56 -19.23 5.32 -13.52
N MET A 57 -19.31 4.89 -12.27
CA MET A 57 -19.27 5.78 -11.11
C MET A 57 -17.83 6.13 -10.68
N ALA A 58 -16.82 5.41 -11.18
CA ALA A 58 -15.42 5.71 -10.89
C ALA A 58 -14.87 6.78 -11.84
N HIS A 59 -14.39 7.87 -11.26
CA HIS A 59 -13.56 8.87 -11.93
C HIS A 59 -12.09 8.60 -11.57
N TYR A 60 -11.26 8.40 -12.60
CA TYR A 60 -9.83 8.13 -12.42
C TYR A 60 -9.03 9.42 -12.61
N THR A 61 -8.19 9.73 -11.64
CA THR A 61 -7.33 10.94 -11.60
C THR A 61 -5.84 10.57 -11.58
N VAL A 62 -5.51 9.28 -11.67
CA VAL A 62 -4.14 8.77 -11.77
C VAL A 62 -3.41 9.46 -12.92
N GLY A 63 -2.28 10.09 -12.62
CA GLY A 63 -1.46 10.78 -13.63
C GLY A 63 -1.99 12.14 -14.08
N ASP A 64 -3.14 12.58 -13.54
CA ASP A 64 -3.70 13.91 -13.80
C ASP A 64 -2.88 14.95 -13.03
N SER A 65 -1.74 15.32 -13.62
CA SER A 65 -0.81 16.29 -13.08
C SER A 65 -1.36 17.68 -13.35
N LYS A 66 -2.31 18.10 -12.51
CA LYS A 66 -2.75 19.49 -12.48
C LYS A 66 -1.54 20.42 -12.33
N LYS A 67 -1.57 21.55 -13.05
CA LYS A 67 -0.56 22.61 -12.94
C LYS A 67 -0.34 22.96 -11.46
N LYS A 68 0.93 23.19 -11.09
CA LYS A 68 1.44 23.45 -9.73
C LYS A 68 0.59 24.38 -8.85
N ASP A 69 -0.24 25.24 -9.44
CA ASP A 69 -1.05 26.25 -8.75
C ASP A 69 -2.44 25.77 -8.28
N SER A 70 -2.86 24.53 -8.60
CA SER A 70 -4.24 24.06 -8.27
C SER A 70 -4.33 22.94 -7.22
N GLY A 71 -3.23 22.69 -6.48
CA GLY A 71 -3.17 21.68 -5.42
C GLY A 71 -3.11 20.24 -5.94
N LYS A 72 -2.47 19.34 -5.19
CA LYS A 72 -2.43 17.90 -5.48
C LYS A 72 -3.86 17.35 -5.37
N VAL A 73 -4.34 16.66 -6.40
CA VAL A 73 -5.55 15.84 -6.29
C VAL A 73 -5.16 14.62 -5.46
N ASN A 74 -5.52 14.61 -4.18
CA ASN A 74 -5.19 13.52 -3.27
C ASN A 74 -6.22 12.39 -3.39
N HIS A 75 -6.28 11.78 -4.56
CA HIS A 75 -6.96 10.51 -4.83
C HIS A 75 -6.67 10.08 -6.26
N ASP A 76 -6.66 8.77 -6.48
CA ASP A 76 -6.56 8.12 -7.77
C ASP A 76 -7.92 7.71 -8.33
N ILE A 77 -8.87 7.41 -7.43
CA ILE A 77 -10.23 6.99 -7.76
C ILE A 77 -11.21 7.81 -6.91
N TYR A 78 -12.17 8.44 -7.57
CA TYR A 78 -13.28 9.15 -6.92
C TYR A 78 -14.62 8.58 -7.35
N VAL A 79 -15.47 8.26 -6.37
CA VAL A 79 -16.85 7.79 -6.57
C VAL A 79 -17.79 8.82 -5.96
N GLU A 80 -18.14 9.84 -6.74
CA GLU A 80 -18.89 11.02 -6.28
C GLU A 80 -20.21 10.66 -5.59
N THR A 81 -20.98 9.75 -6.20
CA THR A 81 -22.28 9.29 -5.69
C THR A 81 -22.23 8.64 -4.31
N LYS A 82 -21.06 8.20 -3.86
CA LYS A 82 -20.82 7.61 -2.53
C LYS A 82 -19.89 8.45 -1.66
N ASP A 83 -19.39 9.56 -2.20
CA ASP A 83 -18.29 10.34 -1.64
C ASP A 83 -17.12 9.43 -1.20
N TYR A 84 -16.66 8.54 -2.09
CA TYR A 84 -15.45 7.76 -1.83
C TYR A 84 -14.25 8.36 -2.54
N LYS A 85 -13.15 8.56 -1.83
CA LYS A 85 -11.83 8.88 -2.41
C LYS A 85 -10.84 7.81 -2.03
N ILE A 86 -10.16 7.26 -3.02
CA ILE A 86 -9.18 6.17 -2.84
C ILE A 86 -7.87 6.62 -3.46
N GLU A 87 -6.82 6.68 -2.66
CA GLU A 87 -5.44 6.78 -3.12
C GLU A 87 -4.86 5.38 -3.26
N VAL A 88 -4.11 5.12 -4.32
CA VAL A 88 -3.51 3.80 -4.60
C VAL A 88 -2.01 3.98 -4.81
N LYS A 89 -1.22 3.11 -4.18
CA LYS A 89 0.21 3.01 -4.44
C LYS A 89 0.57 1.59 -4.80
N TYR A 90 1.22 1.45 -5.93
CA TYR A 90 1.78 0.17 -6.35
C TYR A 90 3.27 0.11 -6.03
N LEU A 91 3.67 -0.86 -5.21
CA LEU A 91 5.07 -1.06 -4.87
C LEU A 91 5.73 -2.00 -5.88
N LYS A 92 6.81 -1.51 -6.49
CA LYS A 92 7.73 -2.31 -7.31
C LYS A 92 9.14 -1.73 -7.22
N ASN A 93 10.11 -2.47 -7.75
CA ASN A 93 11.45 -1.92 -7.93
C ASN A 93 11.52 -1.13 -9.24
N TRP A 94 12.05 0.09 -9.15
CA TRP A 94 12.29 0.93 -10.31
C TRP A 94 13.73 0.78 -10.79
N LYS A 95 13.94 0.94 -12.11
CA LYS A 95 15.28 1.08 -12.68
C LYS A 95 15.97 2.30 -12.05
N SER A 96 17.11 2.08 -11.43
CA SER A 96 17.99 3.15 -10.98
C SER A 96 18.65 3.85 -12.18
N VAL A 97 19.26 5.01 -11.93
CA VAL A 97 20.08 5.73 -12.92
C VAL A 97 21.25 4.86 -13.42
N SER A 98 21.68 3.87 -12.63
CA SER A 98 22.71 2.89 -12.99
C SER A 98 22.14 1.60 -13.62
N ASN A 99 20.91 1.60 -14.14
CA ASN A 99 20.24 0.45 -14.77
C ASN A 99 20.05 -0.79 -13.86
N THR A 100 20.13 -0.62 -12.53
CA THR A 100 19.86 -1.70 -11.56
C THR A 100 18.46 -1.51 -10.97
N ASN A 101 17.63 -2.56 -10.91
CA ASN A 101 16.27 -2.51 -10.34
C ASN A 101 16.31 -2.51 -8.80
N THR A 102 16.76 -1.42 -8.18
CA THR A 102 17.01 -1.37 -6.73
C THR A 102 16.24 -0.28 -6.00
N ASN A 103 15.58 0.64 -6.71
CA ASN A 103 15.00 1.80 -6.05
C ASN A 103 13.52 1.59 -5.73
N SER A 104 13.17 1.77 -4.47
CA SER A 104 11.80 2.07 -4.04
C SER A 104 11.55 3.58 -4.14
N LYS A 105 10.28 4.00 -4.25
CA LYS A 105 9.94 5.43 -4.14
C LYS A 105 10.43 5.97 -2.78
N ASN A 106 10.76 7.26 -2.73
CA ASN A 106 11.18 7.91 -1.49
C ASN A 106 10.07 7.85 -0.44
N TRP A 107 10.45 7.65 0.83
CA TRP A 107 9.50 7.57 1.95
C TRP A 107 8.51 8.75 1.99
N ASN A 108 8.98 9.97 1.69
CA ASN A 108 8.16 11.17 1.73
C ASN A 108 6.89 11.09 0.87
N VAL A 109 6.93 10.34 -0.25
CA VAL A 109 5.74 10.16 -1.10
C VAL A 109 4.66 9.40 -0.34
N TYR A 110 5.02 8.29 0.30
CA TYR A 110 4.08 7.53 1.13
C TYR A 110 3.64 8.31 2.37
N GLN A 111 4.54 9.10 2.95
CA GLN A 111 4.21 9.93 4.10
C GLN A 111 3.15 10.97 3.75
N GLU A 112 3.25 11.64 2.60
CA GLU A 112 2.21 12.58 2.15
C GLU A 112 0.84 11.91 2.01
N ASP A 113 0.79 10.69 1.48
CA ASP A 113 -0.46 9.96 1.27
C ASP A 113 -1.04 9.46 2.62
N PHE A 114 -0.19 9.03 3.55
CA PHE A 114 -0.60 8.72 4.92
C PHE A 114 -1.10 9.95 5.68
N ASP A 115 -0.37 11.07 5.60
CA ASP A 115 -0.75 12.33 6.24
C ASP A 115 -2.09 12.80 5.68
N TRP A 116 -2.31 12.74 4.36
CA TRP A 116 -3.60 13.06 3.75
C TRP A 116 -4.75 12.23 4.35
N LEU A 117 -4.59 10.92 4.44
CA LEU A 117 -5.64 10.05 4.97
C LEU A 117 -5.92 10.34 6.45
N LEU A 118 -4.88 10.56 7.26
CA LEU A 118 -5.03 10.94 8.66
C LEU A 118 -5.82 12.24 8.82
N HIS A 119 -5.50 13.27 8.02
CA HIS A 119 -6.26 14.53 8.06
C HIS A 119 -7.72 14.32 7.66
N GLU A 120 -7.99 13.56 6.60
CA GLU A 120 -9.36 13.29 6.17
C GLU A 120 -10.17 12.50 7.22
N ILE A 121 -9.54 11.56 7.93
CA ILE A 121 -10.18 10.83 9.03
C ILE A 121 -10.48 11.77 10.20
N LYS A 122 -9.53 12.63 10.58
CA LYS A 122 -9.71 13.69 11.59
C LYS A 122 -10.88 14.62 11.24
N ASP A 123 -11.05 14.93 9.96
CA ASP A 123 -12.14 15.76 9.43
C ASP A 123 -13.49 15.02 9.33
N GLY A 124 -13.58 13.78 9.80
CA GLY A 124 -14.84 13.00 9.83
C GLY A 124 -15.16 12.27 8.53
N ASN A 125 -14.19 12.10 7.62
CA ASN A 125 -14.34 11.34 6.38
C ASN A 125 -13.93 9.86 6.51
N LYS A 126 -13.81 9.35 7.73
CA LYS A 126 -13.65 7.92 7.99
C LYS A 126 -14.69 7.10 7.23
N ARG A 127 -14.31 5.90 6.75
CA ARG A 127 -15.16 4.98 5.96
C ARG A 127 -15.53 5.47 4.56
N ARG A 128 -15.06 6.66 4.17
CA ARG A 128 -15.24 7.29 2.85
C ARG A 128 -13.91 7.61 2.17
N ARG A 129 -12.80 7.33 2.85
CA ARG A 129 -11.44 7.61 2.40
C ARG A 129 -10.63 6.36 2.61
N ALA A 130 -9.80 6.02 1.65
CA ALA A 130 -8.89 4.90 1.76
C ALA A 130 -7.56 5.21 1.09
N PHE A 131 -6.51 4.64 1.65
CA PHE A 131 -5.22 4.55 1.01
C PHE A 131 -4.89 3.07 0.86
N ILE A 132 -4.60 2.63 -0.37
CA ILE A 132 -4.37 1.22 -0.68
C ILE A 132 -2.96 1.06 -1.21
N ILE A 133 -2.22 0.12 -0.63
CA ILE A 133 -0.91 -0.27 -1.12
C ILE A 133 -1.00 -1.69 -1.66
N GLY A 134 -0.66 -1.90 -2.93
CA GLY A 134 -0.62 -3.21 -3.58
C GLY A 134 0.79 -3.58 -4.03
N TRP A 135 1.16 -4.86 -3.94
CA TRP A 135 2.46 -5.35 -4.43
C TRP A 135 2.45 -6.86 -4.69
N PHE A 136 3.33 -7.30 -5.59
CA PHE A 136 3.55 -8.73 -5.81
C PHE A 136 4.47 -9.33 -4.74
N ASN A 137 4.17 -10.55 -4.30
CA ASN A 137 4.93 -11.35 -3.35
C ASN A 137 6.15 -12.03 -4.02
N CYS A 138 6.90 -11.27 -4.80
CA CYS A 138 8.04 -11.73 -5.59
C CYS A 138 9.39 -11.28 -4.99
N VAL A 139 9.40 -10.77 -3.76
CA VAL A 139 10.59 -10.34 -3.02
C VAL A 139 10.71 -11.12 -1.71
N GLU A 140 11.90 -11.17 -1.14
CA GLU A 140 12.14 -11.84 0.15
C GLU A 140 11.68 -10.98 1.33
N HIS A 141 11.92 -9.66 1.23
CA HIS A 141 11.67 -8.71 2.30
C HIS A 141 10.86 -7.52 1.80
N PHE A 142 9.84 -7.12 2.56
CA PHE A 142 9.02 -5.95 2.23
C PHE A 142 9.85 -4.67 2.11
N SER A 143 10.95 -4.54 2.86
CA SER A 143 11.89 -3.42 2.77
C SER A 143 12.60 -3.30 1.41
N GLN A 144 12.54 -4.32 0.55
CA GLN A 144 13.01 -4.22 -0.84
C GLN A 144 12.06 -3.38 -1.69
N LEU A 145 10.80 -3.24 -1.29
CA LEU A 145 9.75 -2.51 -2.02
C LEU A 145 9.51 -1.10 -1.45
N ILE A 146 9.87 -0.86 -0.19
CA ILE A 146 9.65 0.42 0.50
C ILE A 146 10.77 0.75 1.50
N GLN A 147 11.13 2.04 1.61
CA GLN A 147 12.25 2.51 2.42
C GLN A 147 11.94 2.54 3.94
N LEU A 148 12.06 1.41 4.62
CA LEU A 148 11.80 1.30 6.08
C LEU A 148 13.02 1.58 6.97
N GLY A 149 14.20 1.80 6.38
CA GLY A 149 15.40 2.17 7.13
C GLY A 149 15.35 3.59 7.68
N ASP A 150 16.06 3.83 8.79
CA ASP A 150 16.21 5.15 9.39
C ASP A 150 17.16 6.09 8.63
N GLY A 151 17.93 5.56 7.67
CA GLY A 151 18.89 6.30 6.86
C GLY A 151 20.10 6.83 7.64
N LYS A 152 20.21 6.52 8.94
CA LYS A 152 21.26 7.03 9.83
C LYS A 152 22.41 6.04 10.01
N GLY A 153 22.25 4.79 9.55
CA GLY A 153 23.31 3.79 9.56
C GLY A 153 24.33 3.98 8.42
N LYS A 154 25.63 3.86 8.74
CA LYS A 154 26.67 3.63 7.73
C LYS A 154 26.57 2.16 7.26
N GLY A 155 26.29 1.93 5.99
CA GLY A 155 26.32 0.60 5.37
C GLY A 155 25.04 0.19 4.64
N SER A 156 25.07 -0.96 3.98
CA SER A 156 23.98 -1.51 3.14
C SER A 156 22.79 -2.08 3.92
N LYS A 157 22.84 -2.06 5.26
CA LYS A 157 21.82 -2.61 6.16
C LYS A 157 21.41 -1.56 7.21
N PRO A 158 20.46 -0.67 6.90
CA PRO A 158 20.00 0.34 7.84
C PRO A 158 19.17 -0.29 8.96
N LEU A 159 19.23 0.33 10.15
CA LEU A 159 18.31 0.00 11.25
C LEU A 159 16.88 0.33 10.83
N ALA A 160 15.94 -0.48 11.32
CA ALA A 160 14.54 -0.29 11.02
C ALA A 160 14.03 1.01 11.69
N SER A 161 13.30 1.84 10.96
CA SER A 161 12.79 3.11 11.47
C SER A 161 11.45 2.92 12.18
N GLU A 162 11.44 3.09 13.49
CA GLU A 162 10.22 2.99 14.31
C GLU A 162 9.11 3.94 13.84
N LYS A 163 9.47 5.13 13.36
CA LYS A 163 8.53 6.11 12.79
C LYS A 163 7.86 5.66 11.48
N LYS A 164 8.42 4.68 10.79
CA LYS A 164 7.90 4.15 9.53
C LYS A 164 7.18 2.83 9.73
N ILE A 165 7.72 1.97 10.59
CA ILE A 165 7.17 0.63 10.88
C ILE A 165 5.80 0.71 11.55
N CYS A 166 5.52 1.77 12.32
CA CYS A 166 4.22 1.96 12.95
C CYS A 166 3.04 1.96 11.95
N PHE A 167 3.27 2.35 10.69
CA PHE A 167 2.26 2.28 9.63
C PHE A 167 1.99 0.87 9.11
N PHE A 168 2.78 -0.14 9.46
CA PHE A 168 2.69 -1.49 8.91
C PHE A 168 2.50 -2.53 10.03
N PRO A 169 1.32 -2.58 10.68
CA PRO A 169 1.06 -3.48 11.82
C PRO A 169 1.04 -4.97 11.45
N PHE A 170 1.12 -5.28 10.16
CA PHE A 170 1.29 -6.64 9.64
C PHE A 170 2.76 -7.07 9.53
N LEU A 171 3.73 -6.23 9.92
CA LEU A 171 5.14 -6.60 10.02
C LEU A 171 5.52 -6.97 11.45
N ARG A 172 6.37 -7.98 11.60
CA ARG A 172 6.99 -8.36 12.88
C ARG A 172 8.50 -8.25 12.81
N ARG A 173 9.11 -7.96 13.97
CA ARG A 173 10.56 -7.96 14.16
C ARG A 173 11.03 -9.38 14.45
N THR A 174 12.05 -9.85 13.75
CA THR A 174 12.61 -11.20 13.98
C THR A 174 13.90 -11.20 14.80
N LYS A 175 14.55 -10.04 14.99
CA LYS A 175 15.83 -9.90 15.72
C LYS A 175 15.93 -8.56 16.46
N VAL A 176 16.84 -8.50 17.43
CA VAL A 176 17.23 -7.28 18.16
C VAL A 176 18.76 -7.14 18.14
N PRO A 177 19.34 -6.02 17.67
CA PRO A 177 18.66 -4.87 17.05
C PRO A 177 17.98 -5.27 15.73
N THR A 178 16.88 -4.60 15.38
CA THR A 178 16.12 -4.89 14.16
C THR A 178 16.63 -4.04 13.00
N TYR A 179 17.08 -4.69 11.93
CA TYR A 179 17.38 -4.03 10.65
C TYR A 179 16.14 -4.06 9.75
N ALA A 180 16.08 -3.21 8.72
CA ALA A 180 14.95 -3.17 7.80
C ALA A 180 14.68 -4.55 7.14
N MET A 181 15.73 -5.34 6.90
CA MET A 181 15.65 -6.71 6.36
C MET A 181 15.26 -7.78 7.40
N ASP A 182 15.27 -7.47 8.70
CA ASP A 182 14.79 -8.37 9.76
C ASP A 182 13.28 -8.17 10.05
N LEU A 183 12.58 -7.49 9.14
CA LEU A 183 11.13 -7.38 9.14
C LEU A 183 10.54 -8.50 8.29
N ALA A 184 9.60 -9.24 8.87
CA ALA A 184 8.87 -10.29 8.20
C ALA A 184 7.37 -10.02 8.24
N TYR A 185 6.62 -10.53 7.26
CA TYR A 185 5.17 -10.54 7.32
C TYR A 185 4.69 -11.37 8.53
N ASN A 186 3.65 -10.88 9.18
CA ASN A 186 2.90 -11.59 10.20
C ASN A 186 1.52 -11.95 9.64
N TYR A 187 1.46 -13.03 8.84
CA TYR A 187 0.22 -13.48 8.21
C TYR A 187 -0.89 -13.85 9.21
N ASN A 188 -0.59 -14.04 10.50
CA ASN A 188 -1.61 -14.22 11.54
C ASN A 188 -2.53 -12.99 11.72
N ASN A 189 -2.03 -11.82 11.32
CA ASN A 189 -2.75 -10.54 11.31
C ASN A 189 -3.46 -10.29 9.96
N ALA A 190 -3.28 -11.15 8.95
CA ALA A 190 -3.97 -11.02 7.68
C ALA A 190 -5.49 -11.18 7.86
N TYR A 191 -6.25 -10.51 7.00
CA TYR A 191 -7.72 -10.53 6.96
C TYR A 191 -8.40 -10.02 8.23
N LYS A 192 -7.67 -9.33 9.10
CA LYS A 192 -8.18 -8.73 10.34
C LYS A 192 -7.80 -7.25 10.39
N PRO A 193 -8.74 -6.33 10.65
CA PRO A 193 -8.40 -4.93 10.89
C PRO A 193 -7.42 -4.82 12.05
N GLN A 194 -6.34 -4.08 11.84
CA GLN A 194 -5.31 -3.78 12.85
C GLN A 194 -5.27 -2.27 13.07
N ILE A 195 -5.21 -1.86 14.33
CA ILE A 195 -5.03 -0.45 14.68
C ILE A 195 -3.61 -0.03 14.29
N VAL A 196 -3.49 1.12 13.62
CA VAL A 196 -2.20 1.72 13.28
C VAL A 196 -1.75 2.61 14.45
N ASN A 197 -0.76 2.15 15.21
CA ASN A 197 -0.30 2.83 16.43
C ASN A 197 0.82 3.83 16.12
N LEU A 198 0.46 5.05 15.75
CA LEU A 198 1.41 6.11 15.41
C LEU A 198 2.12 6.66 16.64
N ILE A 199 3.41 6.97 16.50
CA ILE A 199 4.24 7.50 17.59
C ILE A 199 3.90 8.98 17.82
N GLY A 200 3.46 9.32 19.03
CA GLY A 200 3.24 10.70 19.44
C GLY A 200 1.86 11.27 19.09
N GLU A 201 0.98 10.49 18.48
CA GLU A 201 -0.44 10.85 18.33
C GLU A 201 -1.25 10.38 19.54
N SER A 202 -2.24 11.19 19.96
CA SER A 202 -3.16 10.81 21.03
C SER A 202 -4.02 9.63 20.59
N ILE A 203 -4.05 8.58 21.43
CA ILE A 203 -4.55 7.20 21.27
C ILE A 203 -5.97 6.99 20.69
N ASN A 204 -6.70 8.01 20.25
CA ASN A 204 -8.13 7.89 19.93
C ASN A 204 -8.52 7.92 18.45
N GLU A 205 -7.56 7.82 17.54
CA GLU A 205 -7.88 7.80 16.12
C GLU A 205 -7.86 6.37 15.61
N ASP A 206 -9.07 5.83 15.60
CA ASP A 206 -9.75 4.83 14.78
C ASP A 206 -9.19 4.50 13.37
N TYR A 207 -7.90 4.71 13.11
CA TYR A 207 -7.18 4.49 11.86
C TYR A 207 -6.75 3.02 11.74
N ASN A 208 -7.31 2.33 10.76
CA ASN A 208 -7.14 0.89 10.61
C ASN A 208 -6.32 0.54 9.38
N CYS A 209 -5.56 -0.55 9.49
CA CYS A 209 -4.91 -1.23 8.38
C CYS A 209 -5.47 -2.65 8.27
N LEU A 210 -5.93 -3.03 7.08
CA LEU A 210 -6.32 -4.39 6.74
C LEU A 210 -5.31 -4.95 5.75
N PHE A 211 -4.50 -5.90 6.21
CA PHE A 211 -3.55 -6.63 5.36
C PHE A 211 -4.25 -7.84 4.74
N LEU A 212 -4.16 -7.98 3.42
CA LEU A 212 -4.76 -9.06 2.64
C LEU A 212 -3.66 -9.79 1.88
N GLY A 213 -3.65 -11.12 2.04
CA GLY A 213 -2.61 -11.98 1.50
C GLY A 213 -2.15 -13.03 2.50
N ASN A 214 -1.63 -14.13 1.96
CA ASN A 214 -0.97 -15.19 2.69
C ASN A 214 0.35 -15.56 2.00
N GLU A 215 1.15 -16.42 2.62
CA GLU A 215 2.49 -16.76 2.13
C GLU A 215 2.52 -17.32 0.70
N SER A 216 1.46 -18.01 0.28
CA SER A 216 1.31 -18.58 -1.06
C SER A 216 0.67 -17.65 -2.09
N ASP A 217 0.12 -16.50 -1.67
CA ASP A 217 -0.47 -15.55 -2.62
C ASP A 217 0.64 -14.83 -3.39
N VAL A 218 0.43 -14.63 -4.69
CA VAL A 218 1.38 -13.92 -5.56
C VAL A 218 1.26 -12.41 -5.43
N PHE A 219 0.18 -11.91 -4.83
CA PHE A 219 -0.11 -10.50 -4.66
C PHE A 219 -0.68 -10.21 -3.27
N HIS A 220 -0.33 -9.06 -2.72
CA HIS A 220 -0.78 -8.60 -1.42
C HIS A 220 -1.35 -7.19 -1.48
N PHE A 221 -2.24 -6.88 -0.54
CA PHE A 221 -2.73 -5.53 -0.30
C PHE A 221 -2.60 -5.13 1.16
N ALA A 222 -2.40 -3.84 1.40
CA ALA A 222 -2.67 -3.18 2.68
C ALA A 222 -3.68 -2.05 2.44
N ILE A 223 -4.82 -2.11 3.11
CA ILE A 223 -5.90 -1.12 2.98
C ILE A 223 -5.97 -0.31 4.26
N TYR A 224 -5.81 1.00 4.14
CA TYR A 224 -5.89 1.97 5.24
C TYR A 224 -7.18 2.78 5.14
N TYR A 225 -7.89 2.99 6.26
CA TYR A 225 -9.21 3.66 6.29
C TYR A 225 -9.68 4.10 7.68
#